data_AF-A0AAW7M6R9-F1
#
_entry.id   AF-A0AAW7M6R9-F1
#
_cell.length_a   1.000
_cell.length_b   1.000
_cell.length_c   1.000
_cell.angle_alpha   90.00
_cell.angle_beta   90.00
_cell.angle_gamma   90.00
#
_symmetry.space_group_name_H-M   'P 1'
#
loop_
_entity.id
_entity.type
_entity.pdbx_description
1 polymer ?
#
loop_
_entity_poly.entity_id
_entity_poly.type
_entity_poly.pdbx_seq_one_letter_code
_entity_poly.pdbx_strand_id
1 'polypeptide(L)'
;MFSYLKAMYHQSKIQAELKVQIHEQTTVNAICHHPESIEIIAVCSTDAYYRKRKDAAFLTTCSVLMRTLKDESVPMVLRKTAWRLLNERYQRIKLNQAYRIENFLLVADFEYALEEHDELAE
;
A
#
# COMPACT_ATOMS: atom_id res chain seq x y z
N MET A 1 -5.49 14.79 20.39
CA MET A 1 -5.15 13.49 21.00
C MET A 1 -5.87 12.32 20.35
N PHE A 2 -7.21 12.36 20.18
CA PHE A 2 -7.97 11.29 19.51
C PHE A 2 -7.59 11.07 18.04
N SER A 3 -7.32 12.15 17.29
CA SER A 3 -6.84 12.08 15.90
C SER A 3 -5.49 11.38 15.76
N TYR A 4 -4.55 11.69 16.65
CA TYR A 4 -3.23 11.08 16.70
C TYR A 4 -3.29 9.58 17.02
N LEU A 5 -4.06 9.19 18.05
CA LEU A 5 -4.27 7.79 18.41
C LEU A 5 -4.91 7.00 17.26
N LYS A 6 -5.87 7.61 16.55
CA LYS A 6 -6.49 7.01 15.38
C LYS A 6 -5.47 6.81 14.25
N ALA A 7 -4.64 7.80 13.96
CA ALA A 7 -3.59 7.69 12.95
C ALA A 7 -2.61 6.55 13.28
N MET A 8 -2.13 6.47 14.53
CA MET A 8 -1.27 5.36 14.97
C MET A 8 -1.93 4.00 14.82
N TYR A 9 -3.22 3.88 15.16
CA TYR A 9 -3.96 2.62 15.00
C TYR A 9 -4.02 2.16 13.54
N HIS A 10 -4.31 3.08 12.60
CA HIS A 10 -4.32 2.74 11.18
C HIS A 10 -2.92 2.39 10.68
N GLN A 11 -1.90 3.14 11.09
CA GLN A 11 -0.52 2.85 10.74
C GLN A 11 -0.08 1.46 11.22
N SER A 12 -0.41 1.08 12.46
CA SER A 12 -0.10 -0.25 12.99
C SER A 12 -0.80 -1.37 12.20
N LYS A 13 -2.00 -1.15 11.67
CA LYS A 13 -2.66 -2.13 10.78
C LYS A 13 -1.88 -2.32 9.48
N ILE A 14 -1.43 -1.23 8.86
CA ILE A 14 -0.64 -1.30 7.62
C ILE A 14 0.71 -1.97 7.88
N GLN A 15 1.37 -1.65 9.00
CA GLN A 15 2.60 -2.33 9.42
C GLN A 15 2.37 -3.84 9.62
N ALA A 16 1.25 -4.24 10.20
CA ALA A 16 0.91 -5.65 10.37
C ALA A 16 0.69 -6.36 9.02
N GLU A 17 -0.03 -5.72 8.08
CA GLU A 17 -0.22 -6.25 6.71
C GLU A 17 1.10 -6.45 5.96
N LEU A 18 2.05 -5.51 6.10
CA LEU A 18 3.38 -5.63 5.50
C LEU A 18 4.24 -6.69 6.20
N LYS A 19 4.15 -6.79 7.54
CA LYS A 19 4.92 -7.77 8.33
C LYS A 19 4.63 -9.22 7.99
N VAL A 20 3.45 -9.53 7.45
CA VAL A 20 3.14 -10.88 6.97
C VAL A 20 4.12 -11.34 5.89
N GLN A 21 4.70 -10.41 5.13
CA GLN A 21 5.60 -10.70 4.00
C GLN A 21 7.01 -10.12 4.17
N ILE A 22 7.19 -9.12 5.05
CA ILE A 22 8.47 -8.51 5.37
C ILE A 22 8.88 -8.89 6.80
N HIS A 23 9.98 -9.64 6.94
CA HIS A 23 10.48 -10.06 8.25
C HIS A 23 11.18 -8.92 9.02
N GLU A 24 11.85 -8.04 8.29
CA GLU A 24 12.64 -6.95 8.86
C GLU A 24 11.78 -5.74 9.25
N GLN A 25 11.78 -5.41 10.55
CA GLN A 25 11.05 -4.24 11.06
C GLN A 25 11.55 -2.92 10.46
N THR A 26 12.85 -2.82 10.18
CA THR A 26 13.49 -1.64 9.59
C THR A 26 12.88 -1.32 8.22
N THR A 27 12.69 -2.33 7.38
CA THR A 27 12.10 -2.21 6.05
C THR A 27 10.62 -1.82 6.13
N VAL A 28 9.85 -2.46 7.02
CA VAL A 28 8.45 -2.07 7.28
C VAL A 28 8.36 -0.61 7.73
N ASN A 29 9.26 -0.19 8.63
CA ASN A 29 9.29 1.18 9.14
C ASN A 29 9.69 2.19 8.06
N ALA A 30 10.65 1.85 7.19
CA ALA A 30 11.06 2.73 6.10
C ALA A 30 9.90 3.03 5.15
N ILE A 31 9.06 2.03 4.86
CA ILE A 31 7.87 2.19 4.03
C ILE A 31 6.76 2.95 4.78
N CYS A 32 6.38 2.48 5.98
CA CYS A 32 5.22 3.00 6.71
C CYS A 32 5.42 4.39 7.34
N HIS A 33 6.66 4.80 7.63
CA HIS A 33 6.95 6.10 8.23
C HIS A 33 7.46 7.12 7.19
N HIS A 34 7.52 6.76 5.91
CA HIS A 34 7.76 7.73 4.85
C HIS A 34 6.67 8.82 4.89
N PRO A 35 7.00 10.12 4.76
CA PRO A 35 6.02 11.21 4.89
C PRO A 35 4.77 11.01 4.03
N GLU A 36 4.96 10.61 2.78
CA GLU A 36 3.85 10.37 1.85
C GLU A 36 3.02 9.15 2.22
N SER A 37 3.64 8.10 2.76
CA SER A 37 2.91 6.93 3.28
C SER A 37 2.05 7.33 4.48
N ILE A 38 2.56 8.18 5.38
CA ILE A 38 1.81 8.69 6.51
C ILE A 38 0.59 9.48 6.02
N GLU A 39 0.78 10.32 4.99
CA GLU A 39 -0.32 11.08 4.39
C GLU A 39 -1.38 10.17 3.77
N ILE A 40 -0.99 9.18 2.97
CA ILE A 40 -1.92 8.20 2.39
C ILE A 40 -2.71 7.48 3.48
N ILE A 41 -2.03 7.00 4.53
CA ILE A 41 -2.67 6.31 5.66
C ILE A 41 -3.67 7.25 6.36
N ALA A 42 -3.31 8.51 6.56
CA ALA A 42 -4.18 9.50 7.18
C ALA A 42 -5.43 9.77 6.32
N VAL A 43 -5.26 10.00 5.01
CA VAL A 43 -6.35 10.21 4.05
C VAL A 43 -7.29 9.00 4.04
N CYS A 44 -6.78 7.79 3.81
CA CYS A 44 -7.59 6.56 3.80
C CYS A 44 -8.27 6.31 5.15
N SER A 45 -7.69 6.71 6.29
CA SER A 45 -8.33 6.53 7.61
C SER A 45 -9.57 7.40 7.83
N THR A 46 -9.67 8.50 7.08
CA THR A 46 -10.76 9.47 7.19
C THR A 46 -11.75 9.38 6.02
N ASP A 47 -11.33 8.81 4.90
CA ASP A 47 -12.15 8.60 3.72
C ASP A 47 -13.35 7.66 3.99
N ALA A 48 -14.53 8.04 3.48
CA ALA A 48 -15.77 7.31 3.67
C ALA A 48 -15.77 5.93 2.99
N TYR A 49 -15.09 5.80 1.85
CA TYR A 49 -14.91 4.55 1.12
C TYR A 49 -14.22 3.49 1.97
N TYR A 50 -13.15 3.88 2.66
CA TYR A 50 -12.32 2.97 3.45
C TYR A 50 -12.87 2.72 4.86
N ARG A 51 -13.52 3.71 5.49
CA ARG A 51 -13.87 3.65 6.93
C ARG A 51 -14.72 2.44 7.35
N LYS A 52 -15.57 1.91 6.44
CA LYS A 52 -16.48 0.78 6.73
C LYS A 52 -16.03 -0.55 6.11
N ARG A 53 -14.93 -0.55 5.37
CA ARG A 53 -14.43 -1.72 4.64
C ARG A 53 -13.59 -2.61 5.55
N LYS A 54 -13.85 -3.92 5.52
CA LYS A 54 -13.07 -4.91 6.29
C LYS A 54 -11.64 -5.06 5.75
N ASP A 55 -11.49 -4.85 4.46
CA ASP A 55 -10.28 -4.93 3.65
C ASP A 55 -9.59 -3.56 3.46
N ALA A 56 -9.99 -2.52 4.20
CA ALA A 56 -9.41 -1.18 4.06
C ALA A 56 -7.90 -1.17 4.26
N ALA A 57 -7.39 -1.97 5.20
CA ALA A 57 -5.96 -2.08 5.45
C ALA A 57 -5.21 -2.64 4.24
N PHE A 58 -5.79 -3.63 3.56
CA PHE A 58 -5.22 -4.20 2.34
C PHE A 58 -5.10 -3.16 1.22
N LEU A 59 -6.20 -2.46 0.90
CA LEU A 59 -6.20 -1.44 -0.16
C LEU A 59 -5.30 -0.24 0.15
N THR A 60 -5.27 0.19 1.43
CA THR A 60 -4.35 1.25 1.88
C THR A 60 -2.90 0.79 1.72
N THR A 61 -2.59 -0.47 2.05
CA THR A 61 -1.26 -1.05 1.86
C THR A 61 -0.87 -1.05 0.38
N CYS A 62 -1.76 -1.43 -0.54
CA CYS A 62 -1.50 -1.33 -1.98
C CYS A 62 -1.16 0.10 -2.40
N SER A 63 -1.90 1.09 -1.88
CA SER A 63 -1.69 2.51 -2.19
C SER A 63 -0.34 3.02 -1.66
N VAL A 64 0.03 2.63 -0.44
CA VAL A 64 1.35 2.92 0.15
C VAL A 64 2.48 2.30 -0.67
N LEU A 65 2.34 1.04 -1.10
CA LEU A 65 3.34 0.36 -1.92
C LEU A 65 3.46 1.00 -3.30
N MET A 66 2.34 1.36 -3.94
CA MET A 66 2.32 2.10 -5.21
C MET A 66 3.05 3.44 -5.08
N ARG A 67 2.83 4.18 -3.99
CA ARG A 67 3.53 5.46 -3.81
C ARG A 67 5.01 5.27 -3.57
N THR A 68 5.37 4.31 -2.72
CA THR A 68 6.78 3.93 -2.47
C THR A 68 7.48 3.53 -3.76
N LEU A 69 6.78 2.81 -4.64
CA LEU A 69 7.27 2.40 -5.95
C LEU A 69 7.56 3.59 -6.88
N LYS A 70 6.66 4.58 -6.92
CA LYS A 70 6.73 5.75 -7.81
C LYS A 70 7.67 6.85 -7.32
N ASP A 71 8.04 6.85 -6.05
CA ASP A 71 8.89 7.88 -5.47
C ASP A 71 10.37 7.59 -5.77
N GLU A 72 10.97 8.39 -6.65
CA GLU A 72 12.38 8.28 -7.02
C GLU A 72 13.35 8.62 -5.89
N SER A 73 12.90 9.33 -4.86
CA SER A 73 13.72 9.62 -3.67
C SER A 73 13.89 8.38 -2.76
N VAL A 74 13.01 7.38 -2.92
CA VAL A 74 13.09 6.13 -2.17
C VAL A 74 14.21 5.24 -2.71
N PRO A 75 15.06 4.66 -1.84
CA PRO A 75 16.11 3.74 -2.26
C PRO A 75 15.60 2.60 -3.15
N MET A 76 16.36 2.29 -4.20
CA MET A 76 16.03 1.27 -5.19
C MET A 76 15.60 -0.08 -4.58
N VAL A 77 16.26 -0.53 -3.52
CA VAL A 77 15.94 -1.79 -2.83
C VAL A 77 14.51 -1.78 -2.26
N LEU A 78 14.08 -0.64 -1.70
CA LEU A 78 12.73 -0.49 -1.18
C LEU A 78 11.70 -0.38 -2.31
N ARG A 79 12.05 0.30 -3.42
CA ARG A 79 11.18 0.36 -4.61
C ARG A 79 10.95 -1.02 -5.22
N LYS A 80 12.00 -1.84 -5.38
CA LYS A 80 11.88 -3.25 -5.82
C LYS A 80 11.04 -4.08 -4.86
N THR A 81 11.24 -3.90 -3.54
CA THR A 81 10.41 -4.56 -2.53
C THR A 81 8.95 -4.16 -2.66
N ALA A 82 8.68 -2.86 -2.88
CA ALA A 82 7.34 -2.34 -3.06
C ALA A 82 6.67 -2.86 -4.33
N TRP A 83 7.40 -2.89 -5.46
CA TRP A 83 6.94 -3.48 -6.71
C TRP A 83 6.50 -4.92 -6.51
N ARG A 84 7.37 -5.77 -5.95
CA ARG A 84 7.07 -7.20 -5.71
C ARG A 84 5.81 -7.38 -4.86
N LEU A 85 5.73 -6.67 -3.75
CA LEU A 85 4.61 -6.79 -2.80
C LEU A 85 3.30 -6.24 -3.36
N LEU A 86 3.37 -5.18 -4.18
CA LEU A 86 2.21 -4.65 -4.89
C LEU A 86 1.75 -5.63 -5.97
N ASN A 87 2.67 -6.18 -6.76
CA ASN A 87 2.36 -7.13 -7.83
C ASN A 87 1.67 -8.39 -7.27
N GLU A 88 2.21 -8.98 -6.19
CA GLU A 88 1.58 -10.13 -5.53
C GLU A 88 0.12 -9.84 -5.10
N ARG A 89 -0.14 -8.63 -4.57
CA ARG A 89 -1.49 -8.20 -4.19
C ARG A 89 -2.37 -7.97 -5.41
N TYR A 90 -1.83 -7.33 -6.45
CA TYR A 90 -2.51 -7.09 -7.71
C TYR A 90 -2.94 -8.41 -8.37
N GLN A 91 -2.07 -9.43 -8.41
CA GLN A 91 -2.44 -10.75 -8.93
C GLN A 91 -3.61 -11.37 -8.15
N ARG A 92 -3.65 -11.22 -6.80
CA ARG A 92 -4.79 -11.70 -5.99
C ARG A 92 -6.09 -10.96 -6.32
N ILE A 93 -6.01 -9.64 -6.52
CA ILE A 93 -7.16 -8.82 -6.94
C ILE A 93 -7.66 -9.28 -8.32
N LYS A 94 -6.75 -9.50 -9.27
CA LYS A 94 -7.06 -9.90 -10.65
C LYS A 94 -7.83 -11.22 -10.73
N LEU A 95 -7.54 -12.16 -9.82
CA LEU A 95 -8.25 -13.44 -9.71
C LEU A 95 -9.69 -13.30 -9.15
N ASN A 96 -10.03 -12.18 -8.54
CA ASN A 96 -11.37 -11.91 -8.00
C ASN A 96 -12.06 -10.81 -8.82
N GLN A 97 -12.78 -11.21 -9.86
CA GLN A 97 -13.43 -10.28 -10.81
C GLN A 97 -14.40 -9.31 -10.12
N ALA A 98 -15.22 -9.77 -9.17
CA ALA A 98 -16.17 -8.92 -8.46
C ALA A 98 -15.42 -7.83 -7.66
N TYR A 99 -14.35 -8.21 -6.98
CA TYR A 99 -13.51 -7.28 -6.23
C TYR A 99 -12.79 -6.28 -7.14
N ARG A 100 -12.27 -6.74 -8.29
CA ARG A 100 -11.64 -5.88 -9.30
C ARG A 100 -12.62 -4.83 -9.83
N ILE A 101 -13.85 -5.23 -10.16
CA ILE A 101 -14.89 -4.30 -10.66
C ILE A 101 -15.27 -3.28 -9.59
N GLU A 102 -15.47 -3.73 -8.34
CA GLU A 102 -15.80 -2.83 -7.22
C GLU A 102 -14.71 -1.77 -7.01
N ASN A 103 -13.44 -2.13 -7.20
CA ASN A 103 -12.29 -1.26 -6.96
C ASN A 103 -11.65 -0.73 -8.25
N PHE A 104 -12.38 -0.70 -9.36
CA PHE A 104 -11.83 -0.54 -10.72
C PHE A 104 -10.79 0.59 -10.86
N LEU A 105 -11.09 1.79 -10.36
CA LEU A 105 -10.18 2.94 -10.48
C LEU A 105 -8.85 2.70 -9.75
N LEU A 106 -8.89 2.26 -8.50
CA LEU A 106 -7.68 1.95 -7.72
C LEU A 106 -6.87 0.82 -8.36
N VAL A 107 -7.55 -0.20 -8.87
CA VAL A 107 -6.87 -1.34 -9.49
C VAL A 107 -6.21 -0.94 -10.81
N ALA A 108 -6.82 -0.04 -11.58
CA ALA A 108 -6.21 0.53 -12.77
C ALA A 108 -4.95 1.34 -12.44
N ASP A 109 -4.97 2.13 -11.35
CA ASP A 109 -3.79 2.87 -10.89
C ASP A 109 -2.65 1.93 -10.47
N PHE A 110 -2.98 0.82 -9.80
CA PHE A 110 -1.99 -0.19 -9.42
C PHE A 110 -1.39 -0.90 -10.63
N GLU A 111 -2.23 -1.28 -11.60
CA GLU A 111 -1.81 -1.91 -12.86
C GLU A 111 -0.86 -0.97 -13.62
N TYR A 112 -1.26 0.28 -13.83
CA TYR A 112 -0.43 1.28 -14.50
C TYR A 112 0.91 1.49 -13.78
N ALA A 113 0.91 1.59 -12.45
CA ALA A 113 2.15 1.76 -11.68
C ALA A 113 3.11 0.55 -11.79
N LEU A 114 2.57 -0.66 -11.91
CA LEU A 114 3.37 -1.87 -12.09
C LEU A 114 3.95 -1.97 -13.50
N GLU A 115 3.17 -1.61 -14.53
CA GLU A 115 3.58 -1.60 -15.93
C GLU A 115 4.62 -0.52 -16.22
N GLU A 116 4.43 0.69 -15.68
CA GLU A 116 5.35 1.83 -15.80
C GLU A 116 6.72 1.55 -15.16
N HIS A 117 6.76 0.62 -14.19
CA HIS A 117 7.95 0.28 -13.42
C HIS A 117 8.33 -1.21 -13.52
N ASP A 118 7.98 -1.87 -14.62
CA ASP A 118 8.26 -3.30 -14.84
C ASP A 118 9.78 -3.60 -14.82
N GLU A 119 10.63 -2.61 -15.08
CA GLU A 119 12.09 -2.72 -14.94
C GLU A 119 12.55 -3.06 -13.50
N LEU A 120 11.68 -2.88 -12.51
CA LEU A 120 11.95 -3.20 -11.11
C LEU A 120 11.61 -4.65 -10.73
N ALA A 121 11.11 -5.44 -11.69
CA ALA A 121 10.83 -6.86 -11.52
C ALA A 121 12.11 -7.72 -11.40
N GLU A 122 13.22 -7.24 -11.95
CA GLU A 122 14.54 -7.89 -11.98
C GLU A 122 15.34 -7.68 -10.68
#